data_AF-A0A060BII8-F1
#
_entry.id   AF-A0A060BII8-F1
#
_cell.length_a   1.000
_cell.length_b   1.000
_cell.length_c   1.000
_cell.angle_alpha   90.00
_cell.angle_beta   90.00
_cell.angle_gamma   90.00
#
_symmetry.space_group_name_H-M   'P 1'
#
loop_
_entity.id
_entity.type
_entity.pdbx_description
1 polymer ?
#
loop_
_entity_poly.entity_id
_entity_poly.type
_entity_poly.pdbx_seq_one_letter_code
_entity_poly.pdbx_strand_id
1 'polypeptide(L)'
;MGLSIADTALDIILFAAETPKERLRDYTALTGRAPRPDPWAFGYWMGRCRYHSNVEMLDVAREMRHQKIPADVLHCDPDWLIVDRLNTDFIWN
;
A
#
# COMPACT_ATOMS: atom_id res chain seq x y z
N MET A 1 -21.27 -13.06 -28.72
CA MET A 1 -20.29 -12.57 -27.72
C MET A 1 -18.92 -12.85 -28.31
N GLY A 2 -18.11 -11.82 -28.58
CA GLY A 2 -16.77 -11.96 -29.17
C GLY A 2 -15.70 -11.50 -28.18
N LEU A 3 -14.58 -12.21 -28.15
CA LEU A 3 -13.39 -11.82 -27.40
C LEU A 3 -12.39 -11.21 -28.39
N SER A 4 -11.92 -10.01 -28.13
CA SER A 4 -10.87 -9.34 -28.91
C SER A 4 -9.75 -8.89 -27.99
N ILE A 5 -8.53 -8.92 -28.51
CA ILE A 5 -7.33 -8.39 -27.86
C ILE A 5 -6.56 -7.54 -28.86
N ALA A 6 -5.79 -6.59 -28.35
CA ALA A 6 -4.93 -5.73 -29.18
C ALA A 6 -3.63 -6.46 -29.60
N ASP A 7 -3.22 -7.46 -28.84
CA ASP A 7 -2.03 -8.26 -29.13
C ASP A 7 -2.32 -9.32 -30.21
N THR A 8 -1.25 -9.80 -30.83
CA THR A 8 -1.24 -10.88 -31.83
C THR A 8 -1.43 -12.26 -31.21
N ALA A 9 -1.20 -12.41 -29.90
CA ALA A 9 -1.30 -13.67 -29.19
C ALA A 9 -2.27 -13.58 -28.02
N LEU A 10 -3.11 -14.61 -27.88
CA LEU A 10 -4.08 -14.75 -26.80
C LEU A 10 -3.70 -15.92 -25.91
N ASP A 11 -3.51 -15.64 -24.61
CA ASP A 11 -3.35 -16.66 -23.58
C ASP A 11 -4.61 -16.67 -22.69
N ILE A 12 -5.23 -17.85 -22.56
CA ILE A 12 -6.45 -18.04 -21.77
C ILE A 12 -6.18 -19.12 -20.72
N ILE A 13 -6.32 -18.73 -19.46
CA ILE A 13 -6.19 -19.64 -18.32
C ILE A 13 -7.53 -19.70 -17.60
N LEU A 14 -8.12 -20.90 -17.57
CA LEU A 14 -9.43 -21.13 -16.98
C LEU A 14 -9.28 -21.78 -15.60
N PHE A 15 -9.80 -21.13 -14.57
CA PHE A 15 -9.87 -21.66 -13.21
C PHE A 15 -11.30 -22.10 -12.89
N ALA A 16 -11.52 -23.40 -12.79
CA ALA A 16 -12.83 -24.00 -12.52
C ALA A 16 -12.80 -24.78 -11.21
N ALA A 17 -13.62 -24.36 -10.25
CA ALA A 17 -13.86 -25.06 -9.00
C ALA A 17 -15.25 -24.71 -8.47
N GLU A 18 -15.80 -25.54 -7.59
CA GLU A 18 -17.15 -25.37 -7.04
C GLU A 18 -17.28 -24.07 -6.24
N THR A 19 -16.21 -23.68 -5.52
CA THR A 19 -16.24 -22.49 -4.65
C THR A 19 -15.37 -21.35 -5.17
N PRO A 20 -15.73 -20.08 -4.89
CA PRO A 20 -14.85 -18.94 -5.13
C PRO A 20 -13.49 -19.04 -4.42
N LYS A 21 -13.45 -19.66 -3.24
CA LYS A 21 -12.22 -19.86 -2.46
C LYS A 21 -11.20 -20.72 -3.19
N GLU A 22 -11.65 -21.81 -3.78
CA GLU A 22 -10.79 -22.73 -4.55
C GLU A 22 -10.30 -22.08 -5.84
N ARG A 23 -11.17 -21.37 -6.56
CA ARG A 23 -10.76 -20.61 -7.75
C ARG A 23 -9.68 -19.59 -7.43
N LEU A 24 -9.80 -18.87 -6.31
CA LEU A 24 -8.77 -17.92 -5.87
C LEU A 24 -7.47 -18.62 -5.44
N ARG A 25 -7.58 -19.78 -4.77
CA ARG A 25 -6.42 -20.61 -4.40
C ARG A 25 -5.63 -21.04 -5.65
N ASP A 26 -6.32 -21.46 -6.70
CA ASP A 26 -5.71 -21.96 -7.93
C ASP A 26 -5.14 -20.80 -8.77
N TYR A 27 -5.86 -19.67 -8.85
CA TYR A 27 -5.36 -18.45 -9.46
C TYR A 27 -4.04 -17.99 -8.83
N THR A 28 -4.02 -17.82 -7.50
CA THR A 28 -2.82 -17.37 -6.78
C THR A 28 -1.71 -18.43 -6.73
N ALA A 29 -2.01 -19.71 -6.97
CA ALA A 29 -0.98 -20.72 -7.16
C ALA A 29 -0.16 -20.46 -8.43
N LEU A 30 -0.80 -19.92 -9.47
CA LEU A 30 -0.16 -19.60 -10.73
C LEU A 30 0.45 -18.20 -10.76
N THR A 31 -0.27 -17.19 -10.24
CA THR A 31 0.14 -15.78 -10.34
C THR A 31 0.96 -15.27 -9.16
N GLY A 32 1.05 -16.05 -8.08
CA GLY A 32 1.75 -15.71 -6.86
C GLY A 32 0.80 -15.50 -5.68
N ARG A 33 1.25 -15.96 -4.50
CA ARG A 33 0.54 -15.76 -3.23
C ARG A 33 1.17 -14.60 -2.48
N ALA A 34 0.32 -13.70 -2.00
CA ALA A 34 0.79 -12.62 -1.12
C ALA A 34 1.40 -13.24 0.15
N PRO A 35 2.64 -12.86 0.54
CA PRO A 35 3.18 -13.26 1.82
C PRO A 35 2.36 -12.62 2.94
N ARG A 36 2.38 -13.22 4.13
CA ARG A 36 1.76 -12.62 5.30
C ARG A 36 2.54 -11.35 5.67
N PRO A 37 1.90 -10.17 5.77
CA PRO A 37 2.55 -8.98 6.31
C PRO A 37 2.99 -9.20 7.76
N ASP A 38 3.97 -8.42 8.18
CA ASP A 38 4.35 -8.34 9.59
C ASP A 38 3.22 -7.76 10.45
N PRO A 39 3.15 -8.09 11.75
CA PRO A 39 2.05 -7.64 12.62
C PRO A 39 1.82 -6.13 12.65
N TRP A 40 2.89 -5.32 12.59
CA TRP A 40 2.80 -3.85 12.62
C TRP A 40 1.97 -3.29 11.45
N ALA A 41 1.89 -4.01 10.31
CA ALA A 41 1.12 -3.57 9.16
C ALA A 41 -0.39 -3.58 9.42
N PHE A 42 -0.86 -4.38 10.38
CA PHE A 42 -2.27 -4.44 10.80
C PHE A 42 -2.59 -3.44 11.92
N GLY A 43 -1.60 -2.68 12.38
CA GLY A 43 -1.73 -1.66 13.40
C GLY A 43 -2.42 -0.39 12.91
N TYR A 44 -2.46 0.65 13.76
CA TYR A 44 -3.02 1.95 13.36
C TYR A 44 -1.96 2.78 12.63
N TRP A 45 -2.34 3.31 11.46
CA TRP A 45 -1.49 4.16 10.62
C TRP A 45 -1.95 5.61 10.72
N MET A 46 -1.09 6.50 11.21
CA MET A 46 -1.34 7.93 11.26
C MET A 46 -0.73 8.61 10.03
N GLY A 47 -1.57 9.16 9.16
CA GLY A 47 -1.14 9.84 7.94
C GLY A 47 -2.01 11.06 7.64
N ARG A 48 -1.42 12.03 6.93
CA ARG A 48 -2.12 13.18 6.34
C ARG A 48 -1.25 13.79 5.25
N CYS A 49 -1.91 14.42 4.28
CA CYS A 49 -1.28 15.25 3.26
C CYS A 49 -1.37 16.72 3.71
N ARG A 50 -0.32 17.32 4.30
CA ARG A 50 1.04 16.79 4.52
C ARG A 50 1.54 17.16 5.93
N TYR A 51 2.69 16.61 6.31
CA TYR A 51 3.51 17.17 7.39
C TYR A 51 4.55 18.09 6.77
N HIS A 52 4.64 19.33 7.24
CA HIS A 52 5.54 20.34 6.68
C HIS A 52 6.93 20.34 7.33
N SER A 53 7.11 19.56 8.40
CA SER A 53 8.40 19.36 9.04
C SER A 53 8.45 18.06 9.85
N ASN A 54 9.66 17.61 10.13
CA ASN A 54 9.90 16.53 11.09
C ASN A 54 9.38 16.87 12.50
N VAL A 55 9.48 18.12 12.93
CA VAL A 55 8.98 18.59 14.24
C VAL A 55 7.48 18.36 14.34
N GLU A 56 6.73 18.82 13.34
CA GLU A 56 5.27 18.69 13.29
C GLU A 56 4.84 17.21 13.30
N MET A 57 5.52 16.36 12.52
CA MET A 57 5.25 14.91 12.50
C MET A 57 5.53 14.24 13.85
N LEU A 58 6.63 14.61 14.52
CA LEU A 58 7.00 14.09 15.83
C LEU A 58 6.08 14.59 16.94
N ASP A 59 5.58 15.82 16.85
CA ASP A 59 4.59 16.35 17.80
C ASP A 59 3.27 15.58 17.74
N VAL A 60 2.81 15.22 16.54
CA VAL A 60 1.65 14.32 16.38
C VAL A 60 1.92 12.96 17.03
N ALA A 61 3.11 12.37 16.82
CA ALA A 61 3.46 11.10 17.47
C ALA A 61 3.44 11.20 19.00
N ARG A 62 4.00 12.29 19.56
CA ARG A 62 4.02 12.56 20.99
C ARG A 62 2.61 12.73 21.55
N GLU A 63 1.76 13.47 20.86
CA GLU A 63 0.37 13.69 21.29
C GLU A 63 -0.43 12.39 21.27
N MET A 64 -0.27 11.54 20.24
CA MET A 64 -0.91 10.22 20.22
C MET A 64 -0.48 9.36 21.41
N ARG A 65 0.81 9.36 21.75
CA ARG A 65 1.32 8.65 22.94
C ARG A 65 0.77 9.23 24.24
N HIS A 66 0.70 10.56 24.35
CA HIS A 66 0.12 11.25 25.50
C HIS A 66 -1.37 10.91 25.69
N GLN A 67 -2.13 10.88 24.60
CA GLN A 67 -3.55 10.51 24.57
C GLN A 67 -3.79 8.99 24.65
N LYS A 68 -2.72 8.18 24.77
CA LYS A 68 -2.79 6.70 24.80
C LYS A 68 -3.47 6.11 23.56
N ILE A 69 -3.33 6.77 22.42
CA ILE A 69 -3.79 6.27 21.12
C ILE A 69 -2.70 5.34 20.56
N PRO A 70 -2.99 4.06 20.32
CA PRO A 70 -2.02 3.15 19.70
C PRO A 70 -1.73 3.59 18.26
N ALA A 71 -0.46 3.49 17.87
CA ALA A 71 0.00 3.81 16.52
C ALA A 71 1.26 3.01 16.21
N ASP A 72 1.23 2.30 15.09
CA ASP A 72 2.30 1.43 14.59
C ASP A 72 3.07 2.08 13.44
N VAL A 73 2.43 2.95 12.66
CA VAL A 73 3.04 3.64 11.52
C VAL A 73 2.68 5.12 11.53
N LEU A 74 3.67 5.97 11.26
CA LEU A 74 3.44 7.35 10.81
C LEU A 74 3.84 7.48 9.33
N HIS A 75 2.91 7.92 8.49
CA HIS A 75 3.12 8.07 7.06
C HIS A 75 3.61 9.48 6.71
N CYS A 76 4.74 9.58 6.01
CA CYS A 76 5.34 10.83 5.56
C CYS A 76 4.98 11.12 4.10
N ASP A 77 3.97 11.98 3.90
CA ASP A 77 3.58 12.51 2.59
C ASP A 77 4.65 13.47 2.03
N PRO A 78 4.66 13.78 0.71
CA PRO A 78 5.86 14.17 -0.05
C PRO A 78 6.48 15.54 0.28
N ASP A 79 6.01 16.24 1.32
CA ASP A 79 6.58 17.53 1.71
C ASP A 79 8.02 17.43 2.24
N TRP A 80 8.50 16.22 2.54
CA TRP A 80 9.90 15.99 2.88
C TRP A 80 10.86 16.15 1.70
N LEU A 81 10.34 16.25 0.47
CA LEU A 81 11.10 16.45 -0.76
C LEU A 81 11.36 17.95 -0.98
N ILE A 82 12.43 18.27 -1.73
CA ILE A 82 12.87 19.68 -1.90
C ILE A 82 12.12 20.38 -3.04
N VAL A 83 11.92 19.70 -4.17
CA VAL A 83 11.35 20.30 -5.37
C VAL A 83 9.83 20.21 -5.34
N ASP A 84 9.19 21.36 -5.13
CA ASP A 84 7.73 21.46 -5.15
C ASP A 84 7.15 20.88 -6.46
N ARG A 85 6.12 20.04 -6.31
CA ARG A 85 5.37 19.36 -7.39
C ARG A 85 6.15 18.35 -8.24
N LEU A 86 7.43 18.10 -7.98
CA LEU A 86 8.18 17.04 -8.68
C LEU A 86 7.96 15.67 -8.02
N ASN A 87 7.87 15.63 -6.68
CA ASN A 87 7.68 14.44 -5.84
C ASN A 87 8.62 13.26 -6.17
N THR A 88 9.80 13.50 -6.75
CA THR A 88 10.71 12.44 -7.24
C THR A 88 12.20 12.79 -7.11
N ASP A 89 12.58 13.81 -6.34
CA ASP A 89 14.00 14.13 -6.11
C ASP A 89 14.68 13.19 -5.10
N PHE A 90 13.90 12.57 -4.21
CA PHE A 90 14.34 11.71 -3.11
C PHE A 90 15.39 12.35 -2.21
N ILE A 91 15.31 13.67 -2.01
CA ILE A 91 16.20 14.44 -1.11
C ILE A 91 15.39 14.93 0.09
N TRP A 92 15.89 14.69 1.30
CA TRP A 92 15.29 15.23 2.53
C TRP A 92 15.48 16.74 2.63
N ASN A 93 14.40 17.46 2.92
CA ASN A 93 14.39 18.88 3.21
C ASN A 93 14.82 19.25 4.64
#